data_AF-A0A968TUB6-F1
#
_entry.id   AF-A0A968TUB6-F1
#
_cell.length_a   1.000
_cell.length_b   1.000
_cell.length_c   1.000
_cell.angle_alpha   90.00
_cell.angle_beta   90.00
_cell.angle_gamma   90.00
#
_symmetry.space_group_name_H-M   'P 1'
#
loop_
_entity.id
_entity.type
_entity.pdbx_description
1 polymer ?
#
loop_
_entity_poly.entity_id
_entity_poly.type
_entity_poly.pdbx_seq_one_letter_code
_entity_poly.pdbx_strand_id
1 'polypeptide(L)'
;MRTGILSIFLLVGLTLPIFSLAEPVPGAVEHAELLAEDLYPSASKCATCHAAQYEEWRGSSHAYASISPMFHKFEQAINDLSQGTVGYFCMRCHASVGTTLGEPRELPVWRRSQVSREGVTCISCHRVAEEYGKSNGARRIEPGSIFEPVYGNLGGDGVARVAADPKAYNVRFEEGGLGLEMHRQGLHFEPIDRSEFCTSCHQVAVHPGIKLETVVEEYRASPAHREGKSCQDCHMSTHPGQASGYASGPAAVVNGKVVVDGRRRSNHAFVGPGYPIAHPGIFPHNPAAERFSVEQWLRFDERAGWVPTLSKPRWRAASSRPLSPNRGARPTTAWKHG
;
A
#
# COMPACT_ATOMS: atom_id res chain seq x y z
N MET A 1 -74.04 25.24 -35.68
CA MET A 1 -72.74 24.60 -36.02
C MET A 1 -71.63 25.37 -35.34
N ARG A 2 -71.04 24.82 -34.27
CA ARG A 2 -69.64 25.03 -33.85
C ARG A 2 -69.35 23.99 -32.79
N THR A 3 -68.60 22.98 -33.21
CA THR A 3 -68.21 21.76 -32.51
C THR A 3 -67.23 22.10 -31.38
N GLY A 4 -67.52 21.62 -30.16
CA GLY A 4 -66.58 21.64 -29.05
C GLY A 4 -65.54 20.54 -29.21
N ILE A 5 -64.27 20.88 -29.14
CA ILE A 5 -63.16 19.93 -29.11
C ILE A 5 -62.83 19.68 -27.64
N LEU A 6 -63.15 18.47 -27.17
CA LEU A 6 -62.78 17.97 -25.85
C LEU A 6 -61.36 17.39 -25.96
N SER A 7 -60.35 18.09 -25.42
CA SER A 7 -58.98 17.59 -25.37
C SER A 7 -58.85 16.54 -24.25
N ILE A 8 -58.76 15.26 -24.65
CA ILE A 8 -58.42 14.15 -23.77
C ILE A 8 -56.89 14.15 -23.59
N PHE A 9 -56.42 14.49 -22.39
CA PHE A 9 -55.03 14.25 -22.00
C PHE A 9 -54.86 12.77 -21.66
N LEU A 10 -54.25 12.00 -22.57
CA LEU A 10 -53.83 10.63 -22.32
C LEU A 10 -52.52 10.67 -21.51
N LEU A 11 -52.62 10.47 -20.19
CA LEU A 11 -51.47 10.24 -19.32
C LEU A 11 -50.86 8.87 -19.66
N VAL A 12 -49.86 8.87 -20.55
CA VAL A 12 -48.99 7.70 -20.76
C VAL A 12 -48.04 7.65 -19.56
N GLY A 13 -48.39 6.81 -18.58
CA GLY A 13 -47.51 6.48 -17.46
C GLY A 13 -46.26 5.78 -17.98
N LEU A 14 -45.16 6.51 -18.08
CA LEU A 14 -43.85 5.96 -18.39
C LEU A 14 -43.35 5.22 -17.13
N THR A 15 -43.67 3.94 -17.01
CA THR A 15 -43.06 3.06 -16.00
C THR A 15 -41.61 2.83 -16.43
N LEU A 16 -40.70 3.65 -15.92
CA LEU A 16 -39.27 3.35 -15.98
C LEU A 16 -39.07 1.98 -15.30
N PRO A 17 -38.48 0.98 -15.97
CA PRO A 17 -38.15 -0.26 -15.31
C PRO A 17 -37.15 0.08 -14.21
N ILE A 18 -37.55 -0.17 -12.97
CA ILE A 18 -36.63 -0.19 -11.84
C ILE A 18 -35.68 -1.33 -12.17
N PHE A 19 -34.48 -0.99 -12.66
CA PHE A 19 -33.37 -1.93 -12.69
C PHE A 19 -33.11 -2.29 -11.22
N SER A 20 -33.65 -3.42 -10.80
CA SER A 20 -33.25 -4.07 -9.56
C SER A 20 -31.74 -4.27 -9.68
N LEU A 21 -30.97 -3.62 -8.79
CA LEU A 21 -29.57 -3.96 -8.59
C LEU A 21 -29.59 -5.46 -8.27
N ALA A 22 -29.16 -6.28 -9.23
CA ALA A 22 -29.07 -7.71 -9.02
C ALA A 22 -28.28 -7.94 -7.73
N GLU A 23 -28.83 -8.73 -6.82
CA GLU A 23 -28.09 -9.09 -5.61
C GLU A 23 -26.76 -9.73 -6.03
N PRO A 24 -25.64 -9.39 -5.37
CA PRO A 24 -24.36 -9.97 -5.69
C PRO A 24 -24.47 -11.49 -5.63
N VAL A 25 -24.05 -12.16 -6.70
CA VAL A 25 -24.07 -13.62 -6.79
C VAL A 25 -23.34 -14.18 -5.56
N PRO A 26 -23.92 -15.15 -4.82
CA PRO A 26 -23.27 -15.76 -3.67
C PRO A 26 -21.86 -16.24 -4.04
N GLY A 27 -20.86 -15.79 -3.28
CA GLY A 27 -19.44 -16.10 -3.50
C GLY A 27 -18.73 -15.18 -4.51
N ALA A 28 -19.38 -14.23 -5.17
CA ALA A 28 -18.72 -13.33 -6.11
C ALA A 28 -17.60 -12.49 -5.46
N VAL A 29 -17.76 -12.12 -4.18
CA VAL A 29 -16.74 -11.40 -3.41
C VAL A 29 -15.53 -12.30 -3.15
N GLU A 30 -15.77 -13.56 -2.79
CA GLU A 30 -14.72 -14.54 -2.47
C GLU A 30 -13.94 -14.93 -3.73
N HIS A 31 -14.62 -15.09 -4.87
CA HIS A 31 -13.96 -15.30 -6.16
C HIS A 31 -13.18 -14.06 -6.60
N ALA A 32 -13.68 -12.85 -6.33
CA ALA A 32 -12.96 -11.61 -6.64
C ALA A 32 -11.72 -11.43 -5.75
N GLU A 33 -11.78 -11.82 -4.47
CA GLU A 33 -10.64 -11.78 -3.55
C GLU A 33 -9.58 -12.81 -3.93
N LEU A 34 -9.98 -14.04 -4.28
CA LEU A 34 -9.07 -15.06 -4.82
C LEU A 34 -8.42 -14.59 -6.14
N LEU A 35 -9.22 -14.06 -7.06
CA LEU A 35 -8.70 -13.50 -8.32
C LEU A 35 -7.72 -12.35 -8.07
N ALA A 36 -8.01 -11.48 -7.10
CA ALA A 36 -7.12 -10.40 -6.74
C ALA A 36 -5.79 -10.93 -6.18
N GLU A 37 -5.82 -11.94 -5.30
CA GLU A 37 -4.62 -12.58 -4.75
C GLU A 37 -3.79 -13.33 -5.80
N ASP A 38 -4.45 -13.93 -6.80
CA ASP A 38 -3.79 -14.64 -7.90
C ASP A 38 -3.17 -13.67 -8.91
N LEU A 39 -3.78 -12.51 -9.14
CA LEU A 39 -3.24 -11.49 -10.04
C LEU A 39 -2.24 -10.56 -9.35
N TYR A 40 -2.37 -10.36 -8.05
CA TYR A 40 -1.62 -9.38 -7.28
C TYR A 40 -1.47 -9.86 -5.82
N PRO A 41 -0.38 -10.55 -5.48
CA PRO A 41 -0.19 -11.08 -4.14
C PRO A 41 -0.10 -9.96 -3.09
N SER A 42 -0.77 -10.14 -1.96
CA SER A 42 -0.65 -9.28 -0.78
C SER A 42 0.80 -9.16 -0.27
N ALA A 43 1.14 -8.01 0.31
CA ALA A 43 2.41 -7.79 1.00
C ALA A 43 2.67 -8.82 2.12
N SER A 44 1.63 -9.40 2.70
CA SER A 44 1.74 -10.43 3.73
C SER A 44 2.39 -11.72 3.19
N LYS A 45 2.21 -12.04 1.89
CA LYS A 45 2.98 -13.13 1.25
C LYS A 45 4.47 -12.78 1.19
N CYS A 46 4.81 -11.53 0.83
CA CYS A 46 6.19 -11.04 0.79
C CYS A 46 6.87 -11.06 2.17
N ALA A 47 6.12 -10.74 3.23
CA ALA A 47 6.60 -10.69 4.62
C ALA A 47 7.24 -12.00 5.08
N THR A 48 6.80 -13.14 4.53
CA THR A 48 7.31 -14.46 4.88
C THR A 48 8.82 -14.61 4.65
N CYS A 49 9.35 -13.97 3.60
CA CYS A 49 10.78 -13.99 3.26
C CYS A 49 11.48 -12.64 3.47
N HIS A 50 10.73 -11.54 3.35
CA HIS A 50 11.22 -10.17 3.40
C HIS A 50 10.70 -9.41 4.64
N ALA A 51 10.77 -10.06 5.80
CA ALA A 51 10.20 -9.55 7.05
C ALA A 51 10.74 -8.16 7.44
N ALA A 52 12.04 -7.90 7.25
CA ALA A 52 12.62 -6.60 7.58
C ALA A 52 12.04 -5.46 6.71
N GLN A 53 11.94 -5.68 5.40
CA GLN A 53 11.34 -4.71 4.47
C GLN A 53 9.85 -4.53 4.76
N TYR A 54 9.13 -5.61 5.09
CA TYR A 54 7.73 -5.54 5.46
C TYR A 54 7.52 -4.73 6.75
N GLU A 55 8.32 -4.94 7.79
CA GLU A 55 8.21 -4.17 9.03
C GLU A 55 8.47 -2.68 8.84
N GLU A 56 9.41 -2.33 7.94
CA GLU A 56 9.63 -0.93 7.55
C GLU A 56 8.43 -0.35 6.81
N TRP A 57 7.90 -1.10 5.83
CA TRP A 57 6.81 -0.66 4.98
C TRP A 57 5.46 -0.58 5.70
N ARG A 58 5.11 -1.56 6.53
CA ARG A 58 3.73 -1.75 7.02
C ARG A 58 3.20 -0.59 7.86
N GLY A 59 4.09 0.22 8.43
CA GLY A 59 3.79 1.44 9.19
C GLY A 59 4.04 2.75 8.42
N SER A 60 4.39 2.68 7.14
CA SER A 60 4.67 3.85 6.30
C SER A 60 3.40 4.56 5.83
N SER A 61 3.55 5.81 5.36
CA SER A 61 2.47 6.53 4.69
C SER A 61 2.04 5.86 3.38
N HIS A 62 2.94 5.13 2.71
CA HIS A 62 2.62 4.32 1.53
C HIS A 62 1.65 3.19 1.87
N ALA A 63 1.93 2.42 2.92
CA ALA A 63 1.03 1.39 3.45
C ALA A 63 -0.32 1.95 3.91
N TYR A 64 -0.34 3.19 4.42
CA TYR A 64 -1.56 3.84 4.92
C TYR A 64 -2.42 4.48 3.82
N ALA A 65 -1.89 4.62 2.60
CA ALA A 65 -2.40 5.53 1.58
C ALA A 65 -3.87 5.28 1.19
N SER A 66 -4.30 4.01 1.12
CA SER A 66 -5.69 3.66 0.73
C SER A 66 -6.66 3.53 1.90
N ILE A 67 -6.19 3.57 3.15
CA ILE A 67 -7.04 3.34 4.34
C ILE A 67 -7.14 4.56 5.25
N SER A 68 -6.45 5.65 4.91
CA SER A 68 -6.54 6.93 5.62
C SER A 68 -7.96 7.50 5.58
N PRO A 69 -8.65 7.66 6.73
CA PRO A 69 -9.98 8.26 6.76
C PRO A 69 -9.98 9.72 6.30
N MET A 70 -8.88 10.46 6.57
CA MET A 70 -8.69 11.83 6.08
C MET A 70 -8.64 11.89 4.57
N PHE A 71 -7.90 10.95 3.94
CA PHE A 71 -7.84 10.85 2.49
C PHE A 71 -9.23 10.58 1.91
N HIS A 72 -9.96 9.60 2.44
CA HIS A 72 -11.31 9.28 1.95
C HIS A 72 -12.26 10.45 2.05
N LYS A 73 -12.19 11.25 3.12
CA LYS A 73 -13.03 12.46 3.26
C LYS A 73 -12.65 13.57 2.29
N PHE A 74 -11.35 13.76 2.07
CA PHE A 74 -10.86 14.72 1.08
C PHE A 74 -11.25 14.30 -0.34
N GLU A 75 -11.00 13.04 -0.71
CA GLU A 75 -11.33 12.48 -2.02
C GLU A 75 -12.83 12.54 -2.32
N GLN A 76 -13.68 12.21 -1.34
CA GLN A 76 -15.13 12.30 -1.46
C GLN A 76 -15.57 13.75 -1.71
N ALA A 77 -15.08 14.70 -0.91
CA ALA A 77 -15.44 16.10 -1.06
C ALA A 77 -15.04 16.67 -2.42
N ILE A 78 -13.85 16.33 -2.92
CA ILE A 78 -13.39 16.76 -4.25
C ILE A 78 -14.23 16.11 -5.36
N ASN A 79 -14.55 14.82 -5.25
CA ASN A 79 -15.42 14.16 -6.21
C ASN A 79 -16.82 14.78 -6.24
N ASP A 80 -17.43 15.03 -5.08
CA ASP A 80 -18.75 15.65 -4.96
C ASP A 80 -18.77 17.05 -5.60
N LEU A 81 -17.77 17.89 -5.29
CA LEU A 81 -17.61 19.22 -5.88
C LEU A 81 -17.43 19.16 -7.40
N SER A 82 -16.71 18.15 -7.90
CA SER A 82 -16.49 17.93 -9.33
C SER A 82 -17.62 17.19 -10.04
N GLN A 83 -18.71 16.85 -9.34
CA GLN A 83 -19.79 16.00 -9.84
C GLN A 83 -19.29 14.67 -10.42
N GLY A 84 -18.26 14.09 -9.79
CA GLY A 84 -17.65 12.82 -10.18
C GLY A 84 -16.67 12.90 -11.35
N THR A 85 -16.41 14.07 -11.94
CA THR A 85 -15.50 14.20 -13.09
C THR A 85 -14.02 13.92 -12.75
N VAL A 86 -13.64 14.05 -11.47
CA VAL A 86 -12.31 13.66 -10.97
C VAL A 86 -12.13 12.13 -11.01
N GLY A 87 -13.18 11.37 -10.71
CA GLY A 87 -13.20 9.91 -10.80
C GLY A 87 -12.04 9.23 -10.07
N TYR A 88 -11.31 8.36 -10.78
CA TYR A 88 -10.20 7.56 -10.22
C TYR A 88 -8.90 8.34 -10.00
N PHE A 89 -8.84 9.64 -10.31
CA PHE A 89 -7.61 10.43 -10.26
C PHE A 89 -6.82 10.24 -8.95
N CYS A 90 -7.49 10.34 -7.80
CA CYS A 90 -6.86 10.18 -6.49
C CYS A 90 -6.43 8.72 -6.21
N MET A 91 -7.28 7.77 -6.62
CA MET A 91 -7.09 6.34 -6.33
C MET A 91 -5.92 5.73 -7.09
N ARG A 92 -5.53 6.29 -8.24
CA ARG A 92 -4.38 5.83 -9.03
C ARG A 92 -3.06 5.86 -8.27
N CYS A 93 -2.90 6.79 -7.33
CA CYS A 93 -1.72 6.86 -6.45
C CYS A 93 -1.98 6.19 -5.10
N HIS A 94 -3.18 6.37 -4.52
CA HIS A 94 -3.46 5.93 -3.15
C HIS A 94 -3.82 4.46 -3.02
N ALA A 95 -4.40 3.85 -4.05
CA ALA A 95 -4.84 2.46 -4.11
C ALA A 95 -4.52 1.90 -5.50
N SER A 96 -3.24 1.97 -5.91
CA SER A 96 -2.83 1.70 -7.29
C SER A 96 -3.26 0.31 -7.77
N VAL A 97 -3.08 -0.72 -6.92
CA VAL A 97 -3.48 -2.09 -7.26
C VAL A 97 -5.00 -2.21 -7.37
N GLY A 98 -5.77 -1.59 -6.47
CA GLY A 98 -7.24 -1.56 -6.56
C GLY A 98 -7.73 -0.93 -7.86
N THR A 99 -7.07 0.14 -8.30
CA THR A 99 -7.37 0.77 -9.60
C THR A 99 -7.01 -0.15 -10.77
N THR A 100 -5.87 -0.86 -10.70
CA THR A 100 -5.45 -1.83 -11.72
C THR A 100 -6.39 -3.04 -11.79
N LEU A 101 -6.94 -3.47 -10.65
CA LEU A 101 -7.97 -4.51 -10.55
C LEU A 101 -9.33 -4.06 -11.09
N GLY A 102 -9.52 -2.75 -11.32
CA GLY A 102 -10.81 -2.20 -11.72
C GLY A 102 -11.84 -2.18 -10.59
N GLU A 103 -11.39 -2.18 -9.32
CA GLU A 103 -12.30 -2.02 -8.19
C GLU A 103 -13.04 -0.67 -8.28
N PRO A 104 -14.36 -0.62 -8.03
CA PRO A 104 -15.10 0.63 -7.99
C PRO A 104 -14.44 1.66 -7.06
N ARG A 105 -14.35 2.91 -7.50
CA ARG A 105 -13.76 4.02 -6.71
C ARG A 105 -14.49 4.19 -5.37
N GLU A 106 -15.81 4.15 -5.39
CA GLU A 106 -16.68 4.27 -4.22
C GLU A 106 -16.75 3.01 -3.36
N LEU A 107 -16.05 1.92 -3.73
CA LEU A 107 -16.04 0.70 -2.94
C LEU A 107 -15.49 1.01 -1.55
N PRO A 108 -16.24 0.73 -0.46
CA PRO A 108 -15.78 1.05 0.87
C PRO A 108 -14.62 0.12 1.25
N VAL A 109 -13.71 0.60 2.11
CA VAL A 109 -12.47 -0.09 2.49
C VAL A 109 -12.71 -1.54 2.93
N TRP A 110 -13.79 -1.82 3.66
CA TRP A 110 -14.10 -3.16 4.14
C TRP A 110 -14.51 -4.16 3.05
N ARG A 111 -14.90 -3.69 1.85
CA ARG A 111 -15.22 -4.54 0.69
C ARG A 111 -14.12 -4.58 -0.37
N ARG A 112 -13.00 -3.88 -0.15
CA ARG A 112 -11.85 -3.93 -1.05
C ARG A 112 -11.04 -5.19 -0.81
N SER A 113 -10.39 -5.69 -1.86
CA SER A 113 -9.40 -6.76 -1.76
C SER A 113 -8.29 -6.37 -0.77
N GLN A 114 -7.67 -7.38 -0.15
CA GLN A 114 -6.60 -7.13 0.81
C GLN A 114 -5.47 -6.29 0.20
N VAL A 115 -4.98 -6.65 -0.99
CA VAL A 115 -3.92 -5.92 -1.69
C VAL A 115 -4.29 -4.47 -2.05
N SER A 116 -5.58 -4.16 -2.23
CA SER A 116 -6.06 -2.79 -2.44
C SER A 116 -6.05 -1.96 -1.14
N ARG A 117 -6.32 -2.59 0.01
CA ARG A 117 -6.20 -1.97 1.34
C ARG A 117 -4.76 -1.66 1.75
N GLU A 118 -3.79 -2.29 1.09
CA GLU A 118 -2.37 -2.07 1.37
C GLU A 118 -1.80 -0.76 0.81
N GLY A 119 -2.61 0.01 0.07
CA GLY A 119 -2.20 1.30 -0.48
C GLY A 119 -1.11 1.15 -1.55
N VAL A 120 0.01 1.83 -1.36
CA VAL A 120 1.21 1.65 -2.19
C VAL A 120 2.01 0.48 -1.61
N THR A 121 1.60 -0.73 -2.00
CA THR A 121 2.17 -2.02 -1.56
C THR A 121 3.46 -2.42 -2.31
N CYS A 122 4.10 -3.52 -1.92
CA CYS A 122 5.32 -4.07 -2.53
C CYS A 122 5.26 -4.13 -4.06
N ILE A 123 4.20 -4.73 -4.59
CA ILE A 123 4.03 -4.91 -6.03
C ILE A 123 3.74 -3.60 -6.77
N SER A 124 3.31 -2.55 -6.07
CA SER A 124 3.12 -1.22 -6.67
C SER A 124 4.42 -0.64 -7.21
N CYS A 125 5.56 -1.08 -6.66
CA CYS A 125 6.90 -0.73 -7.14
C CYS A 125 7.58 -1.91 -7.83
N HIS A 126 7.53 -3.11 -7.24
CA HIS A 126 8.29 -4.27 -7.67
C HIS A 126 7.65 -5.08 -8.80
N ARG A 127 6.47 -4.68 -9.30
CA ARG A 127 5.85 -5.22 -10.52
C ARG A 127 5.70 -4.16 -11.61
N VAL A 128 6.56 -3.15 -11.60
CA VAL A 128 6.67 -2.16 -12.68
C VAL A 128 7.85 -2.54 -13.56
N ALA A 129 7.58 -2.85 -14.83
CA ALA A 129 8.59 -3.33 -15.78
C ALA A 129 9.06 -2.25 -16.78
N GLU A 130 8.42 -1.08 -16.77
CA GLU A 130 8.66 -0.01 -17.73
C GLU A 130 8.90 1.32 -17.02
N GLU A 131 9.74 2.16 -17.60
CA GLU A 131 9.93 3.52 -17.14
C GLU A 131 8.77 4.42 -17.61
N TYR A 132 8.13 5.10 -16.67
CA TYR A 132 7.09 6.07 -16.96
C TYR A 132 7.59 7.49 -16.69
N GLY A 133 7.75 8.29 -17.76
CA GLY A 133 8.00 9.73 -17.66
C GLY A 133 6.74 10.57 -17.40
N LYS A 134 5.62 9.94 -17.00
CA LYS A 134 4.29 10.56 -16.89
C LYS A 134 3.94 10.83 -15.42
N SER A 135 3.25 11.94 -15.16
CA SER A 135 2.68 12.33 -13.86
C SER A 135 1.29 11.70 -13.62
N ASN A 136 0.68 11.96 -12.46
CA ASN A 136 -0.71 11.62 -12.12
C ASN A 136 -1.03 10.11 -12.07
N GLY A 137 -0.14 9.32 -11.48
CA GLY A 137 -0.32 7.89 -11.22
C GLY A 137 -0.42 7.05 -12.49
N ALA A 138 0.14 7.51 -13.61
CA ALA A 138 0.13 6.78 -14.88
C ALA A 138 1.26 5.74 -14.93
N ARG A 139 1.05 4.58 -14.27
CA ARG A 139 1.94 3.42 -14.38
C ARG A 139 1.16 2.12 -14.46
N ARG A 140 1.73 1.13 -15.14
CA ARG A 140 1.23 -0.25 -15.16
C ARG A 140 1.90 -1.05 -14.06
N ILE A 141 1.10 -1.83 -13.35
CA ILE A 141 1.56 -2.89 -12.46
C ILE A 141 1.31 -4.18 -13.24
N GLU A 142 2.34 -4.99 -13.45
CA GLU A 142 2.20 -6.25 -14.16
C GLU A 142 1.39 -7.25 -13.32
N PRO A 143 0.30 -7.81 -13.87
CA PRO A 143 -0.46 -8.86 -13.20
C PRO A 143 0.35 -10.15 -13.18
N GLY A 144 0.12 -10.94 -12.14
CA GLY A 144 0.69 -12.26 -12.00
C GLY A 144 0.71 -12.72 -10.56
N SER A 145 0.69 -14.04 -10.38
CA SER A 145 0.78 -14.66 -9.07
C SER A 145 2.16 -14.44 -8.45
N ILE A 146 2.32 -14.92 -7.23
CA ILE A 146 3.59 -14.86 -6.49
C ILE A 146 4.78 -15.46 -7.25
N PHE A 147 4.53 -16.35 -8.22
CA PHE A 147 5.59 -17.00 -9.02
C PHE A 147 6.18 -16.11 -10.11
N GLU A 148 5.47 -15.06 -10.51
CA GLU A 148 5.89 -14.19 -11.60
C GLU A 148 7.07 -13.27 -11.19
N PRO A 149 7.84 -12.72 -12.15
CA PRO A 149 9.05 -11.95 -11.86
C PRO A 149 8.81 -10.67 -11.05
N VAL A 150 9.76 -10.35 -10.18
CA VAL A 150 9.82 -9.07 -9.45
C VAL A 150 11.03 -8.24 -9.88
N TYR A 151 10.85 -6.93 -9.94
CA TYR A 151 11.86 -5.97 -10.41
C TYR A 151 12.47 -5.22 -9.24
N GLY A 152 13.78 -5.03 -9.23
CA GLY A 152 14.48 -4.33 -8.16
C GLY A 152 15.77 -3.65 -8.62
N ASN A 153 16.39 -2.91 -7.71
CA ASN A 153 17.67 -2.23 -7.98
C ASN A 153 18.85 -3.21 -8.08
N LEU A 154 18.68 -4.45 -7.67
CA LEU A 154 19.68 -5.51 -7.74
C LEU A 154 19.12 -6.70 -8.52
N GLY A 155 20.01 -7.53 -9.06
CA GLY A 155 19.65 -8.71 -9.85
C GLY A 155 19.09 -9.87 -9.02
N GLY A 156 18.89 -11.00 -9.70
CA GLY A 156 18.23 -12.20 -9.20
C GLY A 156 19.10 -13.18 -8.41
N ASP A 157 20.29 -12.80 -7.96
CA ASP A 157 21.25 -13.72 -7.33
C ASP A 157 20.67 -14.48 -6.14
N GLY A 158 19.84 -13.80 -5.33
CA GLY A 158 19.14 -14.43 -4.21
C GLY A 158 18.15 -15.51 -4.66
N VAL A 159 17.39 -15.22 -5.72
CA VAL A 159 16.44 -16.17 -6.32
C VAL A 159 17.17 -17.35 -6.94
N ALA A 160 18.24 -17.08 -7.70
CA ALA A 160 19.08 -18.12 -8.30
C ALA A 160 19.70 -19.05 -7.25
N ARG A 161 20.18 -18.49 -6.13
CA ARG A 161 20.72 -19.28 -5.00
C ARG A 161 19.68 -20.22 -4.39
N VAL A 162 18.45 -19.75 -4.21
CA VAL A 162 17.38 -20.59 -3.66
C VAL A 162 16.90 -21.61 -4.69
N ALA A 163 16.79 -21.23 -5.96
CA ALA A 163 16.39 -22.09 -7.06
C ALA A 163 17.40 -23.22 -7.36
N ALA A 164 18.67 -23.05 -7.00
CA ALA A 164 19.68 -24.10 -7.11
C ALA A 164 19.45 -25.29 -6.15
N ASP A 165 18.77 -25.06 -5.01
CA ASP A 165 18.42 -26.12 -4.04
C ASP A 165 17.07 -25.84 -3.36
N PRO A 166 15.95 -25.92 -4.10
CA PRO A 166 14.64 -25.53 -3.60
C PRO A 166 14.16 -26.42 -2.44
N LYS A 167 14.61 -27.68 -2.40
CA LYS A 167 14.29 -28.61 -1.32
C LYS A 167 14.93 -28.18 -0.01
N ALA A 168 16.19 -27.73 -0.02
CA ALA A 168 16.83 -27.24 1.18
C ALA A 168 16.12 -26.01 1.74
N TYR A 169 15.60 -25.12 0.90
CA TYR A 169 14.84 -23.95 1.36
C TYR A 169 13.36 -24.23 1.57
N ASN A 170 12.88 -25.44 1.26
CA ASN A 170 11.46 -25.82 1.30
C ASN A 170 10.56 -24.80 0.57
N VAL A 171 10.93 -24.47 -0.68
CA VAL A 171 10.18 -23.56 -1.55
C VAL A 171 9.63 -24.27 -2.78
N ARG A 172 8.63 -23.64 -3.41
CA ARG A 172 8.05 -24.06 -4.69
C ARG A 172 7.84 -22.87 -5.62
N PHE A 173 7.78 -23.19 -6.91
CA PHE A 173 7.71 -22.23 -8.02
C PHE A 173 6.44 -22.41 -8.89
N GLU A 174 5.49 -23.19 -8.40
CA GLU A 174 4.25 -23.53 -9.07
C GLU A 174 3.14 -23.81 -8.05
N GLU A 175 1.90 -23.77 -8.53
CA GLU A 175 0.71 -24.05 -7.72
C GLU A 175 0.63 -25.52 -7.30
N GLY A 176 -0.02 -25.76 -6.15
CA GLY A 176 -0.07 -27.07 -5.52
C GLY A 176 1.24 -27.51 -4.85
N GLY A 177 1.12 -28.51 -3.98
CA GLY A 177 2.26 -29.11 -3.28
C GLY A 177 2.63 -28.45 -1.95
N LEU A 178 3.64 -29.04 -1.29
CA LEU A 178 4.18 -28.57 -0.03
C LEU A 178 5.36 -27.62 -0.28
N GLY A 179 5.48 -26.59 0.55
CA GLY A 179 6.57 -25.62 0.49
C GLY A 179 6.07 -24.19 0.32
N LEU A 180 6.95 -23.25 0.64
CA LEU A 180 6.69 -21.82 0.54
C LEU A 180 6.70 -21.37 -0.92
N GLU A 181 5.68 -20.65 -1.35
CA GLU A 181 5.62 -20.11 -2.70
C GLU A 181 6.64 -18.97 -2.87
N MET A 182 7.36 -18.98 -4.00
CA MET A 182 8.39 -17.99 -4.28
C MET A 182 8.38 -17.57 -5.75
N HIS A 183 8.60 -16.28 -6.01
CA HIS A 183 8.81 -15.77 -7.35
C HIS A 183 10.00 -16.46 -8.04
N ARG A 184 9.84 -16.77 -9.33
CA ARG A 184 10.83 -17.51 -10.12
C ARG A 184 12.06 -16.68 -10.46
N GLN A 185 11.92 -15.36 -10.51
CA GLN A 185 12.95 -14.45 -10.97
C GLN A 185 12.97 -13.16 -10.16
N GLY A 186 14.17 -12.63 -9.95
CA GLY A 186 14.40 -11.24 -9.57
C GLY A 186 15.16 -10.58 -10.71
N LEU A 187 14.64 -9.48 -11.24
CA LEU A 187 15.20 -8.79 -12.38
C LEU A 187 15.72 -7.42 -11.98
N HIS A 188 16.92 -7.08 -12.43
CA HIS A 188 17.43 -5.73 -12.26
C HIS A 188 16.64 -4.78 -13.17
N PHE A 189 16.13 -3.70 -12.60
CA PHE A 189 15.39 -2.66 -13.29
C PHE A 189 15.97 -1.30 -12.90
N GLU A 190 16.90 -0.81 -13.72
CA GLU A 190 17.66 0.41 -13.48
C GLU A 190 16.79 1.62 -13.07
N PRO A 191 15.62 1.90 -13.69
CA PRO A 191 14.81 3.05 -13.31
C PRO A 191 14.39 3.10 -11.84
N ILE A 192 14.22 1.96 -11.15
CA ILE A 192 13.80 1.93 -9.74
C ILE A 192 14.84 2.56 -8.78
N ASP A 193 16.10 2.65 -9.20
CA ASP A 193 17.18 3.28 -8.43
C ASP A 193 17.34 4.78 -8.77
N ARG A 194 16.49 5.33 -9.66
CA ARG A 194 16.50 6.75 -10.05
C ARG A 194 15.33 7.52 -9.44
N SER A 195 15.52 8.82 -9.20
CA SER A 195 14.49 9.70 -8.62
C SER A 195 13.23 9.78 -9.50
N GLU A 196 13.41 9.62 -10.81
CA GLU A 196 12.37 9.64 -11.83
C GLU A 196 11.27 8.61 -11.56
N PHE A 197 11.60 7.46 -10.96
CA PHE A 197 10.63 6.42 -10.60
C PHE A 197 9.51 6.93 -9.68
N CYS A 198 9.82 7.90 -8.82
CA CYS A 198 8.87 8.49 -7.89
C CYS A 198 7.91 9.49 -8.58
N THR A 199 8.25 9.96 -9.78
CA THR A 199 7.54 11.06 -10.48
C THR A 199 6.10 10.73 -10.79
N SER A 200 5.77 9.46 -11.04
CA SER A 200 4.40 9.08 -11.34
C SER A 200 3.45 9.47 -10.20
N CYS A 201 3.91 9.44 -8.96
CA CYS A 201 3.06 9.73 -7.79
C CYS A 201 3.38 11.09 -7.16
N HIS A 202 4.64 11.55 -7.22
CA HIS A 202 5.11 12.78 -6.55
C HIS A 202 5.22 14.01 -7.46
N GLN A 203 4.65 13.92 -8.67
CA GLN A 203 4.36 15.08 -9.50
C GLN A 203 2.90 14.98 -9.94
N VAL A 204 2.07 15.90 -9.43
CA VAL A 204 0.62 15.85 -9.59
C VAL A 204 0.10 17.19 -10.08
N ALA A 205 -0.63 17.16 -11.19
CA ALA A 205 -1.32 18.32 -11.75
C ALA A 205 -2.70 17.91 -12.29
N VAL A 206 -3.72 18.69 -11.97
CA VAL A 206 -5.06 18.51 -12.54
C VAL A 206 -5.19 19.27 -13.85
N HIS A 207 -6.08 18.83 -14.75
CA HIS A 207 -6.40 19.60 -15.96
C HIS A 207 -7.01 20.97 -15.57
N PRO A 208 -6.60 22.10 -16.19
CA PRO A 208 -5.78 22.26 -17.40
C PRO A 208 -4.25 22.37 -17.17
N GLY A 209 -3.74 22.01 -16.00
CA GLY A 209 -2.31 22.06 -15.64
C GLY A 209 -2.04 22.67 -14.27
N ILE A 210 -3.06 22.82 -13.42
CA ILE A 210 -2.91 23.34 -12.06
C ILE A 210 -2.16 22.29 -11.24
N LYS A 211 -0.98 22.66 -10.76
CA LYS A 211 -0.12 21.76 -10.00
C LYS A 211 -0.62 21.66 -8.56
N LEU A 212 -0.93 20.44 -8.11
CA LEU A 212 -1.35 20.13 -6.74
C LEU A 212 -0.17 19.68 -5.88
N GLU A 213 0.75 18.91 -6.48
CA GLU A 213 1.97 18.44 -5.84
C GLU A 213 3.13 18.60 -6.83
N THR A 214 4.15 19.35 -6.45
CA THR A 214 5.28 19.76 -7.31
C THR A 214 6.62 19.23 -6.83
N VAL A 215 6.60 18.17 -6.01
CA VAL A 215 7.77 17.70 -5.27
C VAL A 215 8.95 17.38 -6.19
N VAL A 216 8.72 16.77 -7.36
CA VAL A 216 9.81 16.48 -8.30
C VAL A 216 10.41 17.74 -8.92
N GLU A 217 9.60 18.73 -9.27
CA GLU A 217 10.08 20.01 -9.78
C GLU A 217 10.87 20.78 -8.71
N GLU A 218 10.37 20.82 -7.48
CA GLU A 218 11.04 21.42 -6.32
C GLU A 218 12.37 20.73 -6.04
N TYR A 219 12.38 19.39 -6.05
CA TYR A 219 13.58 18.59 -5.90
C TYR A 219 14.61 18.93 -6.99
N ARG A 220 14.21 18.98 -8.26
CA ARG A 220 15.10 19.33 -9.38
C ARG A 220 15.72 20.72 -9.23
N ALA A 221 15.02 21.66 -8.58
CA ALA A 221 15.54 22.99 -8.27
C ALA A 221 16.38 23.05 -6.96
N SER A 222 16.38 21.98 -6.16
CA SER A 222 16.98 21.95 -4.82
C SER A 222 18.52 21.81 -4.85
N PRO A 223 19.21 22.17 -3.74
CA PRO A 223 20.63 21.83 -3.56
C PRO A 223 20.90 20.32 -3.61
N ALA A 224 20.00 19.49 -3.07
CA ALA A 224 20.17 18.04 -3.04
C ALA A 224 20.31 17.46 -4.45
N HIS A 225 19.49 17.91 -5.40
CA HIS A 225 19.61 17.48 -6.80
C HIS A 225 20.91 17.94 -7.45
N ARG A 226 21.36 19.18 -7.20
CA ARG A 226 22.65 19.68 -7.70
C ARG A 226 23.84 18.91 -7.15
N GLU A 227 23.72 18.37 -5.94
CA GLU A 227 24.72 17.51 -5.30
C GLU A 227 24.60 16.03 -5.74
N GLY A 228 23.68 15.69 -6.64
CA GLY A 228 23.47 14.33 -7.13
C GLY A 228 22.81 13.38 -6.14
N LYS A 229 22.18 13.88 -5.08
CA LYS A 229 21.46 13.06 -4.08
C LYS A 229 20.07 12.72 -4.58
N SER A 230 19.79 11.43 -4.76
CA SER A 230 18.49 10.94 -5.21
C SER A 230 17.41 10.97 -4.12
N CYS A 231 16.13 10.84 -4.52
CA CYS A 231 15.03 10.59 -3.60
C CYS A 231 15.33 9.41 -2.66
N GLN A 232 15.86 8.31 -3.20
CA GLN A 232 16.21 7.10 -2.48
C GLN A 232 17.31 7.34 -1.45
N ASP A 233 18.29 8.20 -1.76
CA ASP A 233 19.39 8.50 -0.84
C ASP A 233 18.91 9.12 0.45
N CYS A 234 17.80 9.88 0.44
CA CYS A 234 17.21 10.43 1.65
C CYS A 234 16.06 9.57 2.20
N HIS A 235 15.14 9.10 1.36
CA HIS A 235 13.89 8.45 1.81
C HIS A 235 14.01 6.94 2.02
N MET A 236 15.09 6.32 1.52
CA MET A 236 15.35 4.87 1.64
C MET A 236 16.71 4.57 2.28
N SER A 237 17.26 5.52 3.03
CA SER A 237 18.55 5.41 3.70
C SER A 237 18.47 4.74 5.07
N THR A 238 19.61 4.59 5.74
CA THR A 238 19.67 4.12 7.13
C THR A 238 18.95 5.05 8.11
N HIS A 239 18.97 6.35 7.84
CA HIS A 239 18.28 7.38 8.60
C HIS A 239 17.37 8.17 7.66
N PRO A 240 16.13 7.72 7.46
CA PRO A 240 15.22 8.34 6.53
C PRO A 240 15.06 9.85 6.77
N GLY A 241 15.09 10.62 5.69
CA GLY A 241 15.17 12.09 5.70
C GLY A 241 16.61 12.63 5.61
N GLN A 242 17.62 11.75 5.66
CA GLN A 242 19.03 12.13 5.51
C GLN A 242 19.74 11.24 4.49
N ALA A 243 20.61 11.84 3.68
CA ALA A 243 21.51 11.16 2.75
C ALA A 243 22.65 10.39 3.47
N SER A 244 22.26 9.41 4.29
CA SER A 244 23.12 8.70 5.25
C SER A 244 23.63 7.35 4.75
N GLY A 245 23.50 7.09 3.45
CA GLY A 245 23.81 5.81 2.84
C GLY A 245 22.81 4.72 3.21
N TYR A 246 23.15 3.47 2.88
CA TYR A 246 22.23 2.34 2.95
C TYR A 246 22.70 1.30 3.95
N ALA A 247 21.74 0.58 4.53
CA ALA A 247 22.07 -0.57 5.36
C ALA A 247 22.68 -1.68 4.48
N SER A 248 23.42 -2.57 5.10
CA SER A 248 23.81 -3.85 4.50
C SER A 248 23.03 -4.97 5.19
N GLY A 249 22.66 -6.00 4.43
CA GLY A 249 21.95 -7.14 5.00
C GLY A 249 21.54 -8.18 3.96
N PRO A 250 20.72 -9.16 4.36
CA PRO A 250 20.33 -10.25 3.49
C PRO A 250 19.31 -9.80 2.43
N ALA A 251 19.32 -10.47 1.27
CA ALA A 251 18.27 -10.31 0.27
C ALA A 251 16.91 -10.76 0.84
N ALA A 252 16.91 -11.92 1.52
CA ALA A 252 15.75 -12.53 2.16
C ALA A 252 16.19 -13.49 3.28
N VAL A 253 15.24 -13.86 4.13
CA VAL A 253 15.36 -15.01 5.04
C VAL A 253 14.28 -16.01 4.68
N VAL A 254 14.66 -17.12 4.05
CA VAL A 254 13.72 -18.13 3.55
C VAL A 254 13.74 -19.33 4.48
N ASN A 255 12.63 -19.61 5.17
CA ASN A 255 12.52 -20.66 6.18
C ASN A 255 13.69 -20.65 7.19
N GLY A 256 14.01 -19.46 7.71
CA GLY A 256 15.08 -19.24 8.68
C GLY A 256 16.49 -19.22 8.08
N LYS A 257 16.66 -19.43 6.78
CA LYS A 257 17.96 -19.42 6.10
C LYS A 257 18.21 -18.09 5.42
N VAL A 258 19.34 -17.47 5.72
CA VAL A 258 19.79 -16.23 5.07
C VAL A 258 20.14 -16.48 3.61
N VAL A 259 19.57 -15.68 2.71
CA VAL A 259 19.81 -15.72 1.27
C VAL A 259 20.56 -14.46 0.85
N VAL A 260 21.81 -14.63 0.41
CA VAL A 260 22.73 -13.57 -0.06
C VAL A 260 22.83 -12.41 0.93
N ASP A 261 23.87 -12.44 1.78
CA ASP A 261 24.11 -11.43 2.80
C ASP A 261 25.11 -10.36 2.34
N GLY A 262 25.18 -9.25 3.09
CA GLY A 262 26.18 -8.21 2.88
C GLY A 262 25.90 -7.28 1.69
N ARG A 263 24.70 -7.34 1.10
CA ARG A 263 24.29 -6.45 -0.01
C ARG A 263 23.63 -5.19 0.50
N ARG A 264 23.62 -4.13 -0.33
CA ARG A 264 22.82 -2.92 -0.11
C ARG A 264 21.36 -3.31 0.16
N ARG A 265 20.83 -2.78 1.27
CA ARG A 265 19.43 -2.88 1.68
C ARG A 265 18.87 -1.47 1.82
N SER A 266 17.97 -1.12 0.92
CA SER A 266 17.21 0.13 1.00
C SER A 266 16.13 0.00 2.08
N ASN A 267 15.92 1.09 2.83
CA ASN A 267 14.86 1.17 3.83
C ASN A 267 13.50 1.39 3.14
N HIS A 268 12.45 0.69 3.60
CA HIS A 268 11.11 0.73 3.01
C HIS A 268 10.08 1.51 3.87
N ALA A 269 10.52 2.34 4.81
CA ALA A 269 9.62 3.14 5.63
C ALA A 269 9.12 4.41 4.92
N PHE A 270 9.80 4.85 3.85
CA PHE A 270 9.42 5.98 2.98
C PHE A 270 8.91 7.18 3.78
N VAL A 271 9.80 7.80 4.55
CA VAL A 271 9.36 8.83 5.51
C VAL A 271 8.66 10.00 4.84
N GLY A 272 7.55 10.38 5.47
CA GLY A 272 6.76 11.56 5.18
C GLY A 272 5.94 11.93 6.42
N PRO A 273 5.35 13.13 6.46
CA PRO A 273 4.45 13.51 7.56
C PRO A 273 3.26 12.54 7.59
N GLY A 274 3.04 11.90 8.74
CA GLY A 274 1.95 10.94 8.90
C GLY A 274 1.57 10.78 10.37
N TYR A 275 0.28 10.93 10.67
CA TYR A 275 -0.29 10.55 11.96
C TYR A 275 -1.53 9.70 11.68
N PRO A 276 -1.42 8.35 11.72
CA PRO A 276 -2.54 7.48 11.42
C PRO A 276 -3.65 7.66 12.46
N ILE A 277 -4.88 7.74 12.00
CA ILE A 277 -6.09 7.84 12.83
C ILE A 277 -7.04 6.66 12.58
N ALA A 278 -6.59 5.65 11.84
CA ALA A 278 -7.32 4.40 11.68
C ALA A 278 -7.23 3.56 12.96
N HIS A 279 -8.21 2.67 13.13
CA HIS A 279 -8.22 1.69 14.22
C HIS A 279 -6.92 0.84 14.16
N PRO A 280 -6.25 0.55 15.28
CA PRO A 280 -4.95 -0.13 15.26
C PRO A 280 -5.01 -1.62 14.89
N GLY A 281 -6.20 -2.20 14.87
CA GLY A 281 -6.45 -3.50 14.23
C GLY A 281 -6.41 -3.45 12.70
N ILE A 282 -6.54 -2.26 12.10
CA ILE A 282 -6.51 -2.02 10.64
C ILE A 282 -5.13 -1.51 10.21
N PHE A 283 -4.51 -0.62 10.98
CA PHE A 283 -3.20 -0.06 10.67
C PHE A 283 -2.33 0.10 11.92
N PRO A 284 -1.04 -0.30 11.91
CA PRO A 284 -0.25 -0.76 10.76
C PRO A 284 -0.65 -2.15 10.26
N HIS A 285 -0.46 -2.44 8.95
CA HIS A 285 -0.84 -3.75 8.37
C HIS A 285 -0.17 -4.90 9.11
N ASN A 286 -0.92 -5.93 9.47
CA ASN A 286 -0.44 -7.05 10.26
C ASN A 286 -1.09 -8.34 9.77
N PRO A 287 -0.32 -9.35 9.30
CA PRO A 287 -0.89 -10.60 8.80
C PRO A 287 -1.76 -11.32 9.84
N ALA A 288 -1.43 -11.19 11.13
CA ALA A 288 -2.23 -11.80 12.19
C ALA A 288 -3.59 -11.10 12.41
N ALA A 289 -3.73 -9.84 11.98
CA ALA A 289 -4.97 -9.08 12.07
C ALA A 289 -5.92 -9.35 10.89
N GLU A 290 -5.41 -9.88 9.78
CA GLU A 290 -6.18 -10.20 8.55
C GLU A 290 -7.21 -11.32 8.75
N ARG A 291 -7.08 -12.11 9.82
CA ARG A 291 -8.09 -13.11 10.22
C ARG A 291 -9.42 -12.52 10.67
N PHE A 292 -9.48 -11.21 10.88
CA PHE A 292 -10.69 -10.48 11.25
C PHE A 292 -11.06 -9.50 10.14
N SER A 293 -12.36 -9.38 9.87
CA SER A 293 -12.87 -8.40 8.91
C SER A 293 -12.68 -6.98 9.41
N VAL A 294 -12.65 -6.02 8.48
CA VAL A 294 -12.57 -4.59 8.83
C VAL A 294 -13.77 -4.18 9.68
N GLU A 295 -14.97 -4.69 9.41
CA GLU A 295 -16.16 -4.42 10.22
C GLU A 295 -16.05 -4.98 11.64
N GLN A 296 -15.41 -6.14 11.83
CA GLN A 296 -15.13 -6.66 13.16
C GLN A 296 -14.20 -5.71 13.93
N TRP A 297 -13.16 -5.20 13.27
CA TRP A 297 -12.28 -4.20 13.87
C TRP A 297 -12.99 -2.88 14.19
N LEU A 298 -13.83 -2.37 13.29
CA LEU A 298 -14.56 -1.12 13.51
C LEU A 298 -15.61 -1.22 14.63
N ARG A 299 -16.07 -2.43 14.96
CA ARG A 299 -16.98 -2.69 16.10
C ARG A 299 -16.22 -2.97 17.40
N PHE A 300 -14.92 -3.24 17.34
CA PHE A 300 -14.12 -3.54 18.51
C PHE A 300 -13.80 -2.24 19.26
N ASP A 301 -14.23 -2.15 20.51
CA ASP A 301 -13.85 -1.04 21.38
C ASP A 301 -12.47 -1.31 22.00
N GLU A 302 -11.43 -0.86 21.30
CA GLU A 302 -10.06 -0.94 21.79
C GLU A 302 -9.83 -0.16 23.10
N ARG A 303 -10.64 0.87 23.37
CA ARG A 303 -10.45 1.79 24.51
C ARG A 303 -11.11 1.25 25.76
N ALA A 304 -12.11 0.37 25.63
CA ALA A 304 -12.69 -0.39 26.73
C ALA A 304 -11.67 -1.33 27.40
N GLY A 305 -10.52 -1.58 26.77
CA GLY A 305 -9.51 -2.52 27.24
C GLY A 305 -9.95 -3.98 27.07
N TRP A 306 -8.99 -4.90 27.18
CA TRP A 306 -9.31 -6.34 27.20
C TRP A 306 -10.05 -6.66 28.50
N VAL A 307 -11.35 -6.93 28.41
CA VAL A 307 -12.15 -7.36 29.57
C VAL A 307 -11.49 -8.61 30.19
N PRO A 308 -11.04 -8.57 31.45
CA PRO A 308 -10.44 -9.73 32.10
C PRO A 308 -11.54 -10.65 32.63
N THR A 309 -12.28 -11.33 31.76
CA THR A 309 -13.26 -12.36 32.17
C THR A 309 -13.01 -13.74 31.56
N LEU A 310 -11.90 -13.94 30.86
CA LEU A 310 -11.33 -15.27 30.68
C LEU A 310 -10.19 -15.43 31.68
N SER A 311 -10.42 -16.27 32.69
CA SER A 311 -9.46 -16.68 33.71
C SER A 311 -8.09 -16.93 33.10
N LYS A 312 -7.11 -16.10 33.53
CA LYS A 312 -5.70 -16.22 33.17
C LYS A 312 -5.22 -17.67 33.38
N PRO A 313 -4.70 -18.38 32.36
CA PRO A 313 -3.70 -19.41 32.63
C PRO A 313 -2.48 -18.69 33.21
N ARG A 314 -2.03 -19.12 34.39
CA ARG A 314 -0.86 -18.57 35.07
C ARG A 314 0.39 -18.79 34.22
N TRP A 315 0.75 -17.82 33.38
CA TRP A 315 2.13 -17.70 32.91
C TRP A 315 2.90 -16.89 33.96
N ARG A 316 3.70 -17.59 34.77
CA ARG A 316 4.68 -16.95 35.65
C ARG A 316 5.72 -16.27 34.76
N ALA A 317 5.64 -14.95 34.63
CA ALA A 317 6.73 -14.16 34.07
C ALA A 317 7.93 -14.23 35.02
N ALA A 318 9.06 -14.74 34.53
CA ALA A 318 10.35 -14.52 35.16
C ALA A 318 10.65 -13.01 35.10
N SER A 319 11.07 -12.47 36.24
CA SER A 319 11.25 -11.06 36.51
C SER A 319 12.35 -10.40 35.67
N SER A 320 12.05 -9.25 35.05
CA SER A 320 13.01 -8.17 34.87
C SER A 320 12.37 -6.84 35.26
N ARG A 321 13.00 -6.15 36.20
CA ARG A 321 12.54 -4.88 36.80
C ARG A 321 12.50 -3.74 35.77
N PRO A 322 11.52 -2.82 35.83
CA PRO A 322 11.59 -1.56 35.10
C PRO A 322 12.57 -0.59 35.76
N LEU A 323 13.42 0.06 34.96
CA LEU A 323 14.21 1.23 35.35
C LEU A 323 13.29 2.45 35.51
N SER A 324 13.50 3.22 36.59
CA SER A 324 12.74 4.42 36.95
C SER A 324 13.06 5.62 36.04
N PRO A 325 12.09 6.49 35.71
CA PRO A 325 12.35 7.70 34.94
C PRO A 325 12.97 8.79 35.83
N ASN A 326 14.17 9.22 35.46
CA ASN A 326 14.91 10.30 36.11
C ASN A 326 14.20 11.64 35.88
N ARG A 327 13.87 12.34 36.97
CA ARG A 327 13.36 13.72 36.94
C ARG A 327 14.55 14.68 36.88
N GLY A 328 14.61 15.53 35.86
CA GLY A 328 15.41 16.74 35.92
C GLY A 328 16.01 17.22 34.61
N ALA A 329 15.28 18.07 33.88
CA ALA A 329 15.83 19.21 33.14
C ALA A 329 14.66 20.07 32.63
N ARG A 330 14.65 21.36 32.99
CA ARG A 330 13.69 22.35 32.47
C ARG A 330 14.10 22.75 31.05
N PRO A 331 13.16 23.01 30.12
CA PRO A 331 13.49 23.56 28.81
C PRO A 331 13.77 25.06 28.91
N THR A 332 14.97 25.49 28.51
CA THR A 332 15.29 26.89 28.25
C THR A 332 14.84 27.26 26.84
N THR A 333 14.00 28.29 26.77
CA THR A 333 13.56 28.98 25.56
C THR A 333 14.69 29.79 24.94
N ALA A 334 15.00 29.57 23.66
CA ALA A 334 15.63 30.56 22.79
C ALA A 334 15.52 30.15 21.31
N TRP A 335 14.44 30.55 20.64
CA TRP A 335 14.46 30.75 19.19
C TRP A 335 14.56 32.26 18.97
N LYS A 336 15.71 32.72 18.46
CA LYS A 336 15.89 34.05 17.90
C LYS A 336 16.12 33.90 16.39
N HIS A 337 15.43 34.77 15.66
CA HIS A 337 15.52 34.97 14.22
C HIS A 337 16.95 35.14 13.70
N GLY A 338 17.18 34.62 12.50
CA GLY A 338 18.32 34.81 11.62
C GLY A 338 18.04 34.08 10.32
#